data_AF-A0A7W7ZMD2-F1
#
_entry.id   AF-A0A7W7ZMD2-F1
#
_cell.length_a   1.000
_cell.length_b   1.000
_cell.length_c   1.000
_cell.angle_alpha   90.00
_cell.angle_beta   90.00
_cell.angle_gamma   90.00
#
_symmetry.space_group_name_H-M   'P 1'
#
loop_
_entity.id
_entity.type
_entity.pdbx_description
1 polymer ?
#
loop_
_entity_poly.entity_id
_entity_poly.type
_entity_poly.pdbx_seq_one_letter_code
_entity_poly.pdbx_strand_id
1 'polypeptide(L)'
;MLVVALIMTYTAHGQATFEVATVKLAAPLDMAKIAAAMQAGQAPKLGPHVEGGRAEYTYMALRELIALAYSLKPYQVNGPDWLTTTRFDINAKMPEGAPKDAAPAMLQTLLKERFKLTAHPSTEEQPVLALVVAKNGPKLKPATEAPTPIDENTPLKPGEIKMDSLDGPMRVKVNSDGSTTMNMGVKGIFIQKMDMQTKTLHIQSSAMTMAGFADMLTRVTQMGGSNSRQVVDMTSLKGYYEVNLDISLAEILAIAKASGIDLPARAGGQSSGASDPDGGQLVLESVQELGLRLEARKASVNRLVIDSIAKTPTEN
;
A
#
# COMPACT_ATOMS: atom_id res chain seq x y z
N MET A 1 -25.82 12.61 44.48
CA MET A 1 -24.91 11.73 43.72
C MET A 1 -24.33 12.57 42.59
N LEU A 2 -23.10 13.08 42.76
CA LEU A 2 -22.45 13.97 41.81
C LEU A 2 -21.61 13.11 40.85
N VAL A 3 -21.88 13.15 39.54
CA VAL A 3 -21.02 12.55 38.52
C VAL A 3 -20.09 13.64 38.01
N VAL A 4 -18.80 13.50 38.31
CA VAL A 4 -17.73 14.35 37.77
C VAL A 4 -17.46 13.87 36.35
N ALA A 5 -17.88 14.65 35.35
CA ALA A 5 -17.46 14.48 33.97
C ALA A 5 -16.07 15.11 33.81
N LEU A 6 -15.04 14.27 33.75
CA LEU A 6 -13.69 14.68 33.37
C LEU A 6 -13.67 14.90 31.85
N ILE A 7 -13.84 16.14 31.43
CA ILE A 7 -13.61 16.55 30.04
C ILE A 7 -12.10 16.66 29.87
N MET A 8 -11.46 15.66 29.26
CA MET A 8 -10.11 15.82 28.71
C MET A 8 -10.20 16.54 27.36
N THR A 9 -10.13 17.86 27.38
CA THR A 9 -9.80 18.66 26.20
C THR A 9 -8.29 18.57 25.96
N TYR A 10 -7.86 17.86 24.92
CA TYR A 10 -6.50 17.98 24.40
C TYR A 10 -6.48 19.14 23.40
N THR A 11 -6.07 20.33 23.83
CA THR A 11 -5.76 21.44 22.94
C THR A 11 -4.40 21.20 22.29
N ALA A 12 -4.38 20.58 21.11
CA ALA A 12 -3.18 20.52 20.27
C ALA A 12 -3.08 21.80 19.43
N HIS A 13 -2.41 22.83 19.96
CA HIS A 13 -1.96 24.02 19.20
C HIS A 13 -0.43 24.16 19.25
N GLY A 14 0.29 23.04 19.31
CA GLY A 14 1.70 22.94 18.98
C GLY A 14 1.84 22.08 17.71
N GLN A 15 2.65 22.52 16.75
CA GLN A 15 2.93 21.77 15.53
C GLN A 15 3.46 20.38 15.92
N ALA A 16 2.80 19.30 15.49
CA ALA A 16 3.24 17.95 15.79
C ALA A 16 4.62 17.71 15.16
N THR A 17 5.65 17.56 15.99
CA THR A 17 7.05 17.38 15.58
C THR A 17 7.63 16.15 16.27
N PHE A 18 8.61 15.53 15.62
CA PHE A 18 9.48 14.56 16.27
C PHE A 18 10.50 15.29 17.16
N GLU A 19 10.88 14.71 18.29
CA GLU A 19 11.92 15.28 19.16
C GLU A 19 13.29 15.26 18.47
N VAL A 20 13.57 14.14 17.80
CA VAL A 20 14.80 13.91 17.03
C VAL A 20 14.41 13.09 15.81
N ALA A 21 14.92 13.45 14.64
CA ALA A 21 14.77 12.63 13.46
C ALA A 21 16.06 12.63 12.65
N THR A 22 16.34 11.49 12.05
CA THR A 22 17.42 11.32 11.08
C THR A 22 16.82 10.92 9.76
N VAL A 23 17.30 11.53 8.67
CA VAL A 23 16.91 11.20 7.31
C VAL A 23 18.16 10.81 6.53
N LYS A 24 18.15 9.62 5.94
CA LYS A 24 19.28 9.11 5.14
C LYS A 24 18.78 8.55 3.83
N LEU A 25 19.60 8.65 2.79
CA LEU A 25 19.36 7.88 1.57
C LEU A 25 19.44 6.39 1.92
N ALA A 26 18.46 5.61 1.49
CA ALA A 26 18.42 4.19 1.80
C ALA A 26 19.49 3.44 1.01
N ALA A 27 20.18 2.52 1.67
CA ALA A 27 21.09 1.60 0.99
C ALA A 27 20.30 0.62 0.10
N PRO A 28 20.91 0.09 -0.98
CA PRO A 28 20.30 -0.99 -1.75
C PRO A 28 19.89 -2.18 -0.85
N LEU A 29 18.76 -2.80 -1.16
CA LEU A 29 18.30 -3.97 -0.40
C LEU A 29 19.23 -5.16 -0.62
N ASP A 30 19.56 -5.84 0.48
CA ASP A 30 20.18 -7.16 0.45
C ASP A 30 19.08 -8.24 0.47
N MET A 31 18.75 -8.74 -0.71
CA MET A 31 17.69 -9.73 -0.89
C MET A 31 18.01 -11.07 -0.21
N ALA A 32 19.28 -11.45 -0.09
CA ALA A 32 19.68 -12.67 0.59
C ALA A 32 19.44 -12.54 2.10
N LYS A 33 19.76 -11.37 2.67
CA LYS A 33 19.49 -11.07 4.08
C LYS A 33 17.99 -11.03 4.39
N ILE A 34 17.19 -10.45 3.51
CA ILE A 34 15.72 -10.43 3.66
C ILE A 34 15.16 -11.85 3.62
N ALA A 35 15.60 -12.67 2.66
CA ALA A 35 15.16 -14.07 2.55
C ALA A 35 15.53 -14.88 3.81
N ALA A 36 16.75 -14.71 4.33
CA ALA A 36 17.18 -15.37 5.56
C ALA A 36 16.37 -14.93 6.78
N ALA A 37 16.08 -13.63 6.93
CA ALA A 37 15.23 -13.11 8.02
C ALA A 37 13.82 -13.72 7.97
N MET A 38 13.21 -13.77 6.78
CA MET A 38 11.91 -14.38 6.57
C MET A 38 11.91 -15.88 6.92
N GLN A 39 12.96 -16.62 6.55
CA GLN A 39 13.11 -18.04 6.94
C GLN A 39 13.28 -18.24 8.44
N ALA A 40 13.90 -17.28 9.13
CA ALA A 40 14.01 -17.25 10.59
C ALA A 40 12.73 -16.77 11.29
N GLY A 41 11.63 -16.53 10.56
CA GLY A 41 10.37 -16.04 11.10
C GLY A 41 10.41 -14.56 11.52
N GLN A 42 11.41 -13.81 11.06
CA GLN A 42 11.53 -12.37 11.31
C GLN A 42 10.97 -11.59 10.12
N ALA A 43 10.09 -10.63 10.39
CA ALA A 43 9.69 -9.70 9.34
C ALA A 43 10.85 -8.75 8.99
N PRO A 44 11.16 -8.57 7.70
CA PRO A 44 12.02 -7.46 7.29
C PRO A 44 11.32 -6.16 7.69
N LYS A 45 12.03 -5.28 8.40
CA LYS A 45 11.55 -3.95 8.79
C LYS A 45 11.53 -2.99 7.60
N LEU A 46 10.75 -3.30 6.56
CA LEU A 46 10.55 -2.45 5.39
C LEU A 46 9.24 -1.66 5.55
N GLY A 47 9.23 -0.42 5.05
CA GLY A 47 8.06 0.45 5.17
C GLY A 47 7.96 1.14 6.54
N PRO A 48 6.77 1.61 6.93
CA PRO A 48 6.57 2.27 8.20
C PRO A 48 6.57 1.25 9.35
N HIS A 49 7.08 1.67 10.50
CA HIS A 49 7.01 0.92 11.75
C HIS A 49 6.97 1.92 12.90
N VAL A 50 5.89 1.91 13.69
CA VAL A 50 5.73 2.86 14.79
C VAL A 50 5.44 2.10 16.08
N GLU A 51 6.42 2.07 16.98
CA GLU A 51 6.37 1.31 18.23
C GLU A 51 7.24 1.97 19.31
N GLY A 52 6.80 1.89 20.57
CA GLY A 52 7.62 2.31 21.73
C GLY A 52 8.10 3.76 21.69
N GLY A 53 7.31 4.68 21.13
CA GLY A 53 7.69 6.08 20.98
C GLY A 53 8.72 6.34 19.86
N ARG A 54 8.91 5.39 18.93
CA ARG A 54 9.76 5.56 17.75
C ARG A 54 8.95 5.35 16.48
N ALA A 55 9.24 6.17 15.48
CA ALA A 55 8.75 6.02 14.13
C ALA A 55 9.93 5.74 13.19
N GLU A 56 9.93 4.58 12.57
CA GLU A 56 10.91 4.12 11.59
C GLU A 56 10.21 4.03 10.22
N TYR A 57 10.82 4.58 9.19
CA TYR A 57 10.35 4.47 7.80
C TYR A 57 11.52 3.98 6.95
N THR A 58 11.53 2.70 6.61
CA THR A 58 12.70 2.05 6.01
C THR A 58 12.47 1.80 4.52
N TYR A 59 13.44 2.17 3.70
CA TYR A 59 13.46 1.96 2.25
C TYR A 59 12.22 2.53 1.53
N MET A 60 11.71 3.68 1.98
CA MET A 60 10.50 4.29 1.42
C MET A 60 10.82 5.40 0.42
N ALA A 61 10.15 5.40 -0.73
CA ALA A 61 10.21 6.50 -1.67
C ALA A 61 9.49 7.74 -1.13
N LEU A 62 9.90 8.93 -1.55
CA LEU A 62 9.27 10.17 -1.07
C LEU A 62 7.76 10.23 -1.36
N ARG A 63 7.31 9.69 -2.50
CA ARG A 63 5.88 9.58 -2.80
C ARG A 63 5.12 8.77 -1.75
N GLU A 64 5.72 7.70 -1.23
CA GLU A 64 5.11 6.84 -0.21
C GLU A 64 5.08 7.53 1.15
N LEU A 65 6.16 8.23 1.52
CA LEU A 65 6.23 9.03 2.74
C LEU A 65 5.19 10.16 2.75
N ILE A 66 5.04 10.86 1.62
CA ILE A 66 4.01 11.90 1.47
C ILE A 66 2.62 11.29 1.55
N ALA A 67 2.37 10.19 0.82
CA ALA A 67 1.07 9.52 0.85
C ALA A 67 0.70 9.12 2.29
N LEU A 68 1.64 8.54 3.03
CA LEU A 68 1.44 8.19 4.43
C LEU A 68 1.13 9.41 5.31
N ALA A 69 1.93 10.48 5.19
CA ALA A 69 1.78 11.69 6.00
C ALA A 69 0.42 12.38 5.81
N TYR A 70 -0.18 12.27 4.62
CA TYR A 70 -1.48 12.86 4.29
C TYR A 70 -2.63 11.84 4.28
N SER A 71 -2.39 10.59 4.69
CA SER A 71 -3.39 9.50 4.64
C SER A 71 -4.00 9.28 3.25
N LEU A 72 -3.16 9.41 2.22
CA LEU A 72 -3.49 9.22 0.82
C LEU A 72 -2.92 7.90 0.28
N LYS A 73 -3.38 7.51 -0.91
CA LYS A 73 -2.72 6.48 -1.70
C LYS A 73 -1.55 7.09 -2.49
N PRO A 74 -0.46 6.36 -2.72
CA PRO A 74 0.67 6.87 -3.52
C PRO A 74 0.24 7.42 -4.88
N TYR A 75 -0.74 6.81 -5.53
CA TYR A 75 -1.25 7.24 -6.83
C TYR A 75 -2.03 8.57 -6.82
N GLN A 76 -2.46 9.02 -5.63
CA GLN A 76 -3.11 10.32 -5.45
C GLN A 76 -2.10 11.46 -5.31
N VAL A 77 -0.81 11.16 -5.10
CA VAL A 77 0.25 12.16 -5.02
C VAL A 77 0.78 12.46 -6.41
N ASN A 78 0.54 13.68 -6.90
CA ASN A 78 1.05 14.16 -8.18
C ASN A 78 2.29 15.03 -7.95
N GLY A 79 3.40 14.66 -8.58
CA GLY A 79 4.65 15.40 -8.51
C GLY A 79 5.70 14.76 -9.41
N PRO A 80 6.94 15.28 -9.40
CA PRO A 80 8.00 14.81 -10.29
C PRO A 80 8.26 13.30 -10.19
N ASP A 81 8.62 12.67 -11.31
CA ASP A 81 8.85 11.22 -11.38
C ASP A 81 9.89 10.71 -10.39
N TRP A 82 10.91 11.52 -10.06
CA TRP A 82 11.95 11.12 -9.12
C TRP A 82 11.44 10.85 -7.70
N LEU A 83 10.21 11.28 -7.35
CA LEU A 83 9.56 10.96 -6.08
C LEU A 83 9.30 9.46 -5.90
N THR A 84 9.30 8.66 -6.97
CA THR A 84 9.07 7.20 -6.91
C THR A 84 10.34 6.38 -6.82
N THR A 85 11.50 6.96 -7.14
CA THR A 85 12.75 6.20 -7.31
C THR A 85 13.73 6.38 -6.17
N THR A 86 13.82 7.59 -5.60
CA THR A 86 14.76 7.87 -4.51
C THR A 86 14.15 7.43 -3.19
N ARG A 87 14.82 6.50 -2.49
CA ARG A 87 14.34 5.89 -1.25
C ARG A 87 15.13 6.39 -0.04
N PHE A 88 14.44 6.54 1.07
CA PHE A 88 14.99 7.08 2.30
C PHE A 88 14.72 6.14 3.48
N ASP A 89 15.66 6.15 4.42
CA ASP A 89 15.51 5.62 5.76
C ASP A 89 15.33 6.80 6.72
N ILE A 90 14.20 6.82 7.43
CA ILE A 90 13.90 7.83 8.45
C ILE A 90 13.78 7.12 9.79
N ASN A 91 14.57 7.56 10.78
CA ASN A 91 14.43 7.11 12.16
C ASN A 91 14.13 8.32 13.03
N ALA A 92 12.99 8.31 13.71
CA ALA A 92 12.50 9.43 14.49
C ALA A 92 12.01 9.02 15.88
N LYS A 93 12.28 9.89 16.86
CA LYS A 93 11.80 9.78 18.24
C LYS A 93 10.54 10.63 18.37
N MET A 94 9.45 10.01 18.81
CA MET A 94 8.20 10.68 19.13
C MET A 94 8.26 11.24 20.56
N PRO A 95 7.54 12.34 20.84
CA PRO A 95 7.35 12.84 22.21
C PRO A 95 6.81 11.76 23.13
N GLU A 96 7.20 11.80 24.40
CA GLU A 96 6.70 10.86 25.41
C GLU A 96 5.16 10.91 25.50
N GLY A 97 4.54 9.73 25.51
CA GLY A 97 3.08 9.60 25.53
C GLY A 97 2.36 9.94 24.22
N ALA A 98 3.09 10.32 23.16
CA ALA A 98 2.47 10.55 21.86
C ALA A 98 1.85 9.25 21.32
N PRO A 99 0.59 9.28 20.86
CA PRO A 99 -0.05 8.09 20.32
C PRO A 99 0.50 7.77 18.94
N LYS A 100 0.46 6.49 18.56
CA LYS A 100 0.99 5.97 17.29
C LYS A 100 0.41 6.69 16.06
N ASP A 101 -0.87 7.02 16.10
CA ASP A 101 -1.61 7.71 15.05
C ASP A 101 -1.21 9.20 14.88
N ALA A 102 -0.39 9.76 15.79
CA ALA A 102 0.21 11.08 15.62
C ALA A 102 1.42 11.07 14.66
N ALA A 103 2.02 9.90 14.40
CA ALA A 103 3.23 9.80 13.59
C ALA A 103 3.08 10.35 12.15
N PRO A 104 1.96 10.13 11.41
CA PRO A 104 1.74 10.75 10.10
C PRO A 104 1.78 12.28 10.12
N ALA A 105 1.20 12.92 11.14
CA ALA A 105 1.23 14.38 11.28
C ALA A 105 2.65 14.89 11.59
N MET A 106 3.40 14.18 12.43
CA MET A 106 4.82 14.50 12.70
C MET A 106 5.69 14.31 11.45
N LEU A 107 5.43 13.26 10.66
CA LEU A 107 6.07 13.03 9.36
C LEU A 107 5.75 14.16 8.38
N GLN A 108 4.51 14.64 8.35
CA GLN A 108 4.12 15.80 7.53
C GLN A 108 4.97 17.03 7.86
N THR A 109 5.16 17.33 9.15
CA THR A 109 6.03 18.42 9.59
C THR A 109 7.48 18.21 9.16
N LEU A 110 8.03 17.01 9.39
CA LEU A 110 9.40 16.68 8.99
C LEU A 110 9.61 16.87 7.49
N LEU A 111 8.68 16.43 6.64
CA LEU A 111 8.77 16.60 5.19
C LEU A 111 8.73 18.07 4.78
N LYS A 112 7.90 18.90 5.43
CA LYS A 112 7.88 20.36 5.22
C LYS A 112 9.21 21.01 5.60
N GLU A 113 9.81 20.62 6.71
CA GLU A 113 11.02 21.25 7.22
C GLU A 113 12.28 20.79 6.47
N ARG A 114 12.45 19.48 6.32
CA ARG A 114 13.67 18.87 5.78
C ARG A 114 13.69 18.85 4.26
N PHE A 115 12.53 18.63 3.63
CA PHE A 115 12.42 18.58 2.17
C PHE A 115 11.77 19.82 1.57
N LYS A 116 11.43 20.83 2.38
CA LYS A 116 10.74 22.06 1.92
C LYS A 116 9.45 21.75 1.17
N LEU A 117 8.76 20.69 1.59
CA LEU A 117 7.53 20.22 0.95
C LEU A 117 6.43 21.30 1.04
N THR A 118 5.90 21.67 -0.12
CA THR A 118 4.67 22.45 -0.28
C THR A 118 3.75 21.71 -1.25
N ALA A 119 2.47 21.70 -0.93
CA ALA A 119 1.47 20.95 -1.70
C ALA A 119 0.07 21.51 -1.44
N HIS A 120 -0.83 21.29 -2.39
CA HIS A 120 -2.24 21.63 -2.26
C HIS A 120 -3.14 20.50 -2.78
N PRO A 121 -4.36 20.34 -2.23
CA PRO A 121 -5.35 19.43 -2.79
C PRO A 121 -5.84 19.97 -4.15
N SER A 122 -5.98 19.08 -5.13
CA SER A 122 -6.61 19.37 -6.42
C SER A 122 -7.67 18.32 -6.73
N THR A 123 -8.76 18.76 -7.34
CA THR A 123 -9.80 17.89 -7.90
C THR A 123 -9.91 18.18 -9.38
N GLU A 124 -9.53 17.21 -10.21
CA GLU A 124 -9.49 17.38 -11.66
C GLU A 124 -10.18 16.21 -12.36
N GLU A 125 -10.84 16.53 -13.48
CA GLU A 125 -11.42 15.53 -14.36
C GLU A 125 -10.31 14.90 -15.22
N GLN A 126 -10.14 13.59 -15.12
CA GLN A 126 -9.12 12.86 -15.88
C GLN A 126 -9.66 11.55 -16.47
N PRO A 127 -8.97 10.99 -17.48
CA PRO A 127 -9.27 9.64 -17.95
C PRO A 127 -9.04 8.60 -16.84
N VAL A 128 -10.08 7.82 -16.54
CA VAL A 128 -10.07 6.71 -15.59
C VAL A 128 -10.51 5.42 -16.27
N LEU A 129 -10.25 4.29 -15.61
CA LEU A 129 -10.88 3.02 -15.89
C LEU A 129 -12.04 2.84 -14.91
N ALA A 130 -13.26 3.06 -15.36
CA ALA A 130 -14.45 2.78 -14.56
C ALA A 130 -14.64 1.27 -14.42
N LEU A 131 -14.59 0.77 -13.19
CA LEU A 131 -15.04 -0.58 -12.86
C LEU A 131 -16.57 -0.57 -12.83
N VAL A 132 -17.19 -1.31 -13.74
CA VAL A 132 -18.65 -1.38 -13.89
C VAL A 132 -19.12 -2.82 -13.94
N VAL A 133 -20.42 -3.01 -13.72
CA VAL A 133 -21.07 -4.31 -13.94
C VAL A 133 -21.07 -4.64 -15.44
N ALA A 134 -20.70 -5.88 -15.79
CA ALA A 134 -20.71 -6.36 -17.16
C ALA A 134 -22.15 -6.59 -17.66
N LYS A 135 -22.33 -6.74 -18.99
CA LYS A 135 -23.66 -6.94 -19.60
C LYS A 135 -24.41 -8.16 -19.06
N ASN A 136 -23.67 -9.17 -18.58
CA ASN A 136 -24.23 -10.42 -18.05
C ASN A 136 -24.55 -10.35 -16.55
N GLY A 137 -24.46 -9.18 -15.92
CA GLY A 137 -24.68 -8.98 -14.49
C GLY A 137 -23.48 -9.37 -13.62
N PRO A 138 -23.51 -9.03 -12.32
CA PRO A 138 -22.45 -9.36 -11.39
C PRO A 138 -22.47 -10.86 -11.08
N LYS A 139 -21.29 -11.48 -11.07
CA LYS A 139 -21.08 -12.89 -10.67
C LYS A 139 -20.33 -12.99 -9.34
N LEU A 140 -20.35 -11.90 -8.57
CA LEU A 140 -19.70 -11.79 -7.27
C LEU A 140 -20.45 -12.61 -6.22
N LYS A 141 -19.70 -13.35 -5.40
CA LYS A 141 -20.25 -13.99 -4.21
C LYS A 141 -20.23 -12.99 -3.04
N PRO A 142 -21.37 -12.69 -2.40
CA PRO A 142 -21.38 -11.86 -1.20
C PRO A 142 -20.57 -12.51 -0.09
N ALA A 143 -19.80 -11.71 0.65
CA ALA A 143 -19.12 -12.17 1.84
C ALA A 143 -20.12 -12.47 2.95
N THR A 144 -19.85 -13.50 3.75
CA THR A 144 -20.72 -13.90 4.86
C THR A 144 -20.61 -12.95 6.06
N GLU A 145 -19.45 -12.31 6.24
CA GLU A 145 -19.17 -11.42 7.36
C GLU A 145 -18.43 -10.17 6.87
N ALA A 146 -18.69 -9.03 7.53
CA ALA A 146 -17.92 -7.82 7.31
C ALA A 146 -16.54 -7.95 7.98
N PRO A 147 -15.48 -7.40 7.36
CA PRO A 147 -14.16 -7.40 7.95
C PRO A 147 -14.10 -6.53 9.21
N THR A 148 -13.37 -7.00 10.22
CA THR A 148 -13.25 -6.32 11.52
C THR A 148 -11.89 -5.64 11.66
N PRO A 149 -11.78 -4.53 12.42
CA PRO A 149 -10.48 -3.92 12.73
C PRO A 149 -9.54 -4.90 13.43
N ILE A 150 -8.24 -4.75 13.22
CA ILE A 150 -7.23 -5.50 13.98
C ILE A 150 -7.13 -4.89 15.37
N ASP A 151 -7.36 -5.71 16.40
CA ASP A 151 -6.91 -5.36 17.75
C ASP A 151 -5.40 -5.58 17.84
N GLU A 152 -4.66 -4.48 17.96
CA GLU A 152 -3.21 -4.48 18.07
C GLU A 152 -2.69 -5.02 19.41
N ASN A 153 -3.56 -5.12 20.44
CA ASN A 153 -3.20 -5.64 21.77
C ASN A 153 -3.40 -7.16 21.88
N THR A 154 -4.19 -7.75 20.98
CA THR A 154 -4.39 -9.20 20.96
C THR A 154 -3.05 -9.88 20.62
N PRO A 155 -2.59 -10.88 21.42
CA PRO A 155 -1.36 -11.61 21.13
C PRO A 155 -1.30 -12.18 19.71
N LEU A 156 -0.10 -12.26 19.14
CA LEU A 156 0.11 -12.90 17.84
C LEU A 156 -0.14 -14.40 17.93
N LYS A 157 -0.87 -14.95 16.97
CA LYS A 157 -1.01 -16.41 16.86
C LYS A 157 0.31 -17.01 16.36
N PRO A 158 0.56 -18.33 16.58
CA PRO A 158 1.76 -18.97 16.05
C PRO A 158 1.93 -18.76 14.54
N GLY A 159 3.09 -18.24 14.16
CA GLY A 159 3.45 -17.92 12.77
C GLY A 159 2.87 -16.61 12.22
N GLU A 160 2.09 -15.87 13.02
CA GLU A 160 1.70 -14.50 12.66
C GLU A 160 2.83 -13.51 12.93
N ILE A 161 2.99 -12.56 12.03
CA ILE A 161 3.88 -11.42 12.16
C ILE A 161 3.06 -10.14 12.05
N LYS A 162 3.29 -9.21 12.97
CA LYS A 162 2.71 -7.85 12.92
C LYS A 162 3.53 -6.99 11.98
N MET A 163 2.86 -6.22 11.12
CA MET A 163 3.49 -5.22 10.25
C MET A 163 2.63 -3.95 10.24
N ASP A 164 3.27 -2.79 10.07
CA ASP A 164 2.57 -1.56 9.76
C ASP A 164 2.67 -1.31 8.25
N SER A 165 1.56 -0.94 7.63
CA SER A 165 1.50 -0.64 6.19
C SER A 165 1.03 0.80 5.96
N LEU A 166 1.13 1.27 4.71
CA LEU A 166 0.50 2.53 4.29
C LEU A 166 -1.02 2.57 4.56
N ASP A 167 -1.64 1.41 4.71
CA ASP A 167 -3.07 1.22 4.86
C ASP A 167 -3.48 0.96 6.32
N GLY A 168 -2.55 1.00 7.27
CA GLY A 168 -2.76 0.71 8.68
C GLY A 168 -2.05 -0.58 9.14
N PRO A 169 -2.30 -1.04 10.39
CA PRO A 169 -1.72 -2.26 10.91
C PRO A 169 -2.20 -3.48 10.11
N MET A 170 -1.33 -4.46 9.94
CA MET A 170 -1.64 -5.74 9.29
C MET A 170 -0.99 -6.91 10.02
N ARG A 171 -1.58 -8.10 9.88
CA ARG A 171 -1.00 -9.37 10.35
C ARG A 171 -0.75 -10.27 9.17
N VAL A 172 0.47 -10.79 9.06
CA VAL A 172 0.90 -11.67 7.97
C VAL A 172 1.21 -13.04 8.54
N LYS A 173 0.75 -14.09 7.87
CA LYS A 173 1.09 -15.47 8.21
C LYS A 173 1.44 -16.24 6.94
N VAL A 174 2.62 -16.84 6.92
CA VAL A 174 2.97 -17.83 5.90
C VAL A 174 2.40 -19.18 6.34
N ASN A 175 1.56 -19.77 5.51
CA ASN A 175 0.91 -21.04 5.77
C ASN A 175 1.81 -22.20 5.31
N SER A 176 1.59 -23.39 5.89
CA SER A 176 2.35 -24.60 5.58
C SER A 176 2.22 -25.06 4.13
N ASP A 177 1.16 -24.65 3.43
CA ASP A 177 0.91 -24.96 2.02
C ASP A 177 1.58 -23.98 1.04
N GLY A 178 2.40 -23.05 1.57
CA GLY A 178 3.10 -22.02 0.80
C GLY A 178 2.27 -20.76 0.49
N SER A 179 0.98 -20.72 0.87
CA SER A 179 0.20 -19.49 0.78
C SER A 179 0.58 -18.48 1.88
N THR A 180 0.28 -17.21 1.67
CA THR A 180 0.46 -16.15 2.66
C THR A 180 -0.89 -15.50 2.94
N THR A 181 -1.34 -15.54 4.19
CA THR A 181 -2.52 -14.81 4.68
C THR A 181 -2.09 -13.42 5.15
N MET A 182 -2.77 -12.37 4.67
CA MET A 182 -2.61 -10.99 5.11
C MET A 182 -3.94 -10.47 5.64
N ASN A 183 -4.06 -10.31 6.95
CA ASN A 183 -5.19 -9.63 7.57
C ASN A 183 -4.89 -8.13 7.61
N MET A 184 -5.71 -7.34 6.90
CA MET A 184 -5.60 -5.88 6.79
C MET A 184 -6.70 -5.15 7.59
N GLY A 185 -7.29 -5.82 8.57
CA GLY A 185 -8.39 -5.31 9.39
C GLY A 185 -9.64 -5.05 8.56
N VAL A 186 -10.19 -3.84 8.66
CA VAL A 186 -11.40 -3.42 7.93
C VAL A 186 -11.26 -3.48 6.41
N LYS A 187 -10.05 -3.65 5.87
CA LYS A 187 -9.81 -3.83 4.43
C LYS A 187 -9.92 -5.30 3.97
N GLY A 188 -10.18 -6.21 4.89
CA GLY A 188 -10.36 -7.63 4.60
C GLY A 188 -9.12 -8.48 4.85
N ILE A 189 -9.31 -9.78 4.64
CA ILE A 189 -8.26 -10.78 4.69
C ILE A 189 -7.97 -11.22 3.27
N PHE A 190 -6.69 -11.23 2.92
CA PHE A 190 -6.18 -11.66 1.64
C PHE A 190 -5.39 -12.94 1.82
N ILE A 191 -5.56 -13.90 0.92
CA ILE A 191 -4.72 -15.08 0.84
C ILE A 191 -4.08 -15.05 -0.53
N GLN A 192 -2.76 -15.02 -0.57
CA GLN A 192 -2.01 -15.06 -1.81
C GLN A 192 -1.20 -16.35 -1.90
N LYS A 193 -1.15 -16.96 -3.09
CA LYS A 193 -0.36 -18.16 -3.35
C LYS A 193 0.26 -18.10 -4.72
N MET A 194 1.58 -18.23 -4.78
CA MET A 194 2.31 -18.36 -6.04
C MET A 194 2.22 -19.81 -6.52
N ASP A 195 1.61 -20.03 -7.66
CA ASP A 195 1.72 -21.28 -8.40
C ASP A 195 2.92 -21.20 -9.36
N MET A 196 3.94 -22.00 -9.08
CA MET A 196 5.17 -22.03 -9.87
C MET A 196 5.03 -22.81 -11.18
N GLN A 197 3.99 -23.63 -11.36
CA GLN A 197 3.74 -24.35 -12.61
C GLN A 197 3.13 -23.43 -13.65
N THR A 198 2.06 -22.73 -13.28
CA THR A 198 1.37 -21.75 -14.13
C THR A 198 2.05 -20.39 -14.13
N LYS A 199 2.98 -20.16 -13.17
CA LYS A 199 3.64 -18.87 -12.93
C LYS A 199 2.62 -17.77 -12.63
N THR A 200 1.62 -18.08 -11.82
CA THR A 200 0.51 -17.19 -11.48
C THR A 200 0.47 -16.97 -9.97
N LEU A 201 0.34 -15.72 -9.55
CA LEU A 201 -0.02 -15.37 -8.18
C LEU A 201 -1.54 -15.31 -8.09
N HIS A 202 -2.10 -16.28 -7.39
CA HIS A 202 -3.50 -16.28 -7.03
C HIS A 202 -3.70 -15.40 -5.80
N ILE A 203 -4.60 -14.42 -5.88
CA ILE A 203 -5.00 -13.57 -4.76
C ILE A 203 -6.49 -13.76 -4.51
N GLN A 204 -6.83 -14.23 -3.33
CA GLN A 204 -8.20 -14.34 -2.85
C GLN A 204 -8.44 -13.34 -1.73
N SER A 205 -9.58 -12.66 -1.74
CA SER A 205 -10.09 -11.87 -0.64
C SER A 205 -11.43 -12.43 -0.17
N SER A 206 -11.59 -12.59 1.15
CA SER A 206 -12.83 -13.11 1.74
C SER A 206 -13.93 -12.05 1.90
N ALA A 207 -13.57 -10.77 1.97
CA ALA A 207 -14.51 -9.67 2.14
C ALA A 207 -13.90 -8.34 1.67
N MET A 208 -14.35 -7.85 0.52
CA MET A 208 -13.87 -6.62 -0.10
C MET A 208 -15.01 -5.78 -0.68
N THR A 209 -14.93 -4.46 -0.52
CA THR A 209 -15.85 -3.54 -1.21
C THR A 209 -15.41 -3.32 -2.66
N MET A 210 -16.33 -2.95 -3.56
CA MET A 210 -15.95 -2.64 -4.95
C MET A 210 -15.00 -1.45 -5.06
N ALA A 211 -15.09 -0.47 -4.14
CA ALA A 211 -14.09 0.58 -3.99
C ALA A 211 -12.70 0.03 -3.61
N GLY A 212 -12.63 -0.90 -2.66
CA GLY A 212 -11.40 -1.59 -2.30
C GLY A 212 -10.82 -2.42 -3.46
N PHE A 213 -11.68 -3.03 -4.27
CA PHE A 213 -11.24 -3.76 -5.45
C PHE A 213 -10.70 -2.83 -6.54
N ALA A 214 -11.37 -1.71 -6.79
CA ALA A 214 -10.86 -0.67 -7.69
C ALA A 214 -9.50 -0.11 -7.22
N ASP A 215 -9.30 0.08 -5.90
CA ASP A 215 -8.01 0.44 -5.32
C ASP A 215 -6.93 -0.62 -5.60
N MET A 216 -7.27 -1.90 -5.43
CA MET A 216 -6.36 -3.01 -5.70
C MET A 216 -5.97 -3.06 -7.18
N LEU A 217 -6.93 -2.99 -8.10
CA LEU A 217 -6.69 -2.94 -9.54
C LEU A 217 -5.87 -1.72 -9.94
N THR A 218 -6.11 -0.57 -9.32
CA THR A 218 -5.30 0.64 -9.51
C THR A 218 -3.85 0.40 -9.14
N ARG A 219 -3.59 -0.23 -7.99
CA ARG A 219 -2.22 -0.58 -7.57
C ARG A 219 -1.56 -1.52 -8.56
N VAL A 220 -2.22 -2.61 -8.93
CA VAL A 220 -1.67 -3.61 -9.87
C VAL A 220 -1.34 -2.97 -11.23
N THR A 221 -2.27 -2.20 -11.79
CA THR A 221 -2.09 -1.55 -13.09
C THR A 221 -1.01 -0.46 -13.05
N GLN A 222 -0.96 0.38 -12.00
CA GLN A 222 0.05 1.44 -11.88
C GLN A 222 1.45 0.95 -11.54
N MET A 223 1.56 -0.19 -10.87
CA MET A 223 2.86 -0.79 -10.61
C MET A 223 3.57 -1.25 -11.91
N GLY A 224 2.81 -1.57 -12.97
CA GLY A 224 3.35 -1.97 -14.29
C GLY A 224 3.88 -0.82 -15.17
N GLY A 225 3.78 0.44 -14.72
CA GLY A 225 4.28 1.60 -15.45
C GLY A 225 3.54 2.89 -15.15
N SER A 226 4.21 4.03 -15.38
CA SER A 226 3.79 5.39 -14.97
C SER A 226 2.54 5.96 -15.67
N ASN A 227 1.92 5.24 -16.60
CA ASN A 227 0.79 5.75 -17.40
C ASN A 227 -0.54 5.01 -17.17
N SER A 228 -0.62 4.13 -16.17
CA SER A 228 -1.86 3.39 -15.93
C SER A 228 -2.92 4.27 -15.28
N ARG A 229 -4.09 4.31 -15.92
CA ARG A 229 -5.24 5.08 -15.44
C ARG A 229 -5.73 4.52 -14.11
N GLN A 230 -6.13 5.42 -13.22
CA GLN A 230 -6.80 5.03 -11.99
C GLN A 230 -8.07 4.23 -12.29
N VAL A 231 -8.27 3.14 -11.55
CA VAL A 231 -9.52 2.39 -11.58
C VAL A 231 -10.47 3.01 -10.55
N VAL A 232 -11.71 3.31 -10.97
CA VAL A 232 -12.73 3.95 -10.12
C VAL A 232 -13.95 3.06 -10.07
N ASP A 233 -14.44 2.76 -8.86
CA ASP A 233 -15.69 2.01 -8.67
C ASP A 233 -16.89 2.82 -9.18
N MET A 234 -17.53 2.31 -10.21
CA MET A 234 -18.78 2.80 -10.78
C MET A 234 -19.81 1.66 -10.91
N THR A 235 -19.66 0.62 -10.11
CA THR A 235 -20.52 -0.58 -10.14
C THR A 235 -21.88 -0.32 -9.49
N SER A 236 -21.96 0.68 -8.60
CA SER A 236 -23.09 0.92 -7.68
C SER A 236 -23.38 -0.21 -6.70
N LEU A 237 -22.55 -1.27 -6.68
CA LEU A 237 -22.70 -2.41 -5.79
C LEU A 237 -22.30 -2.02 -4.35
N LYS A 238 -23.06 -2.52 -3.37
CA LYS A 238 -22.89 -2.22 -1.95
C LYS A 238 -22.70 -3.52 -1.18
N GLY A 239 -21.87 -3.46 -0.14
CA GLY A 239 -21.53 -4.60 0.68
C GLY A 239 -20.12 -5.11 0.42
N TYR A 240 -19.84 -6.29 0.94
CA TYR A 240 -18.57 -6.98 0.83
C TYR A 240 -18.73 -8.22 -0.04
N TYR A 241 -17.74 -8.48 -0.86
CA TYR A 241 -17.73 -9.58 -1.80
C TYR A 241 -16.44 -10.37 -1.67
N GLU A 242 -16.53 -11.67 -1.95
CA GLU A 242 -15.37 -12.48 -2.24
C GLU A 242 -14.83 -12.10 -3.61
N VAL A 243 -13.52 -11.89 -3.69
CA VAL A 243 -12.84 -11.47 -4.92
C VAL A 243 -11.64 -12.37 -5.13
N ASN A 244 -11.50 -12.89 -6.34
CA ASN A 244 -10.32 -13.61 -6.79
C ASN A 244 -9.67 -12.81 -7.92
N LEU A 245 -8.35 -12.69 -7.86
CA LEU A 245 -7.55 -12.02 -8.86
C LEU A 245 -6.28 -12.83 -9.11
N ASP A 246 -6.04 -13.11 -10.39
CA ASP A 246 -4.82 -13.76 -10.83
C ASP A 246 -3.89 -12.74 -11.49
N ILE A 247 -2.60 -12.80 -11.13
CA ILE A 247 -1.55 -11.93 -11.67
C ILE A 247 -0.40 -12.82 -12.14
N SER A 248 0.12 -12.60 -13.34
CA SER A 248 1.24 -13.39 -13.84
C SER A 248 2.56 -13.02 -13.13
N LEU A 249 3.48 -13.99 -13.01
CA LEU A 249 4.83 -13.75 -12.48
C LEU A 249 5.60 -12.74 -13.34
N ALA A 250 5.36 -12.74 -14.66
CA ALA A 250 5.99 -11.79 -15.58
C ALA A 250 5.60 -10.34 -15.22
N GLU A 251 4.33 -10.08 -14.92
CA GLU A 251 3.88 -8.78 -14.43
C GLU A 251 4.50 -8.43 -13.08
N ILE A 252 4.54 -9.37 -12.13
CA ILE A 252 5.14 -9.15 -10.82
C ILE A 252 6.61 -8.74 -10.95
N LEU A 253 7.36 -9.39 -11.83
CA LEU A 253 8.76 -9.05 -12.09
C LEU A 253 8.91 -7.69 -12.78
N ALA A 254 8.04 -7.37 -13.75
CA ALA A 254 8.02 -6.05 -14.39
C ALA A 254 7.71 -4.94 -13.37
N ILE A 255 6.76 -5.19 -12.47
CA ILE A 255 6.37 -4.32 -11.35
C ILE A 255 7.54 -4.08 -10.39
N ALA A 256 8.24 -5.15 -9.98
CA ALA A 256 9.37 -5.06 -9.08
C ALA A 256 10.50 -4.21 -9.69
N LYS A 257 10.82 -4.47 -10.98
CA LYS A 257 11.82 -3.71 -11.73
C LYS A 257 11.45 -2.23 -11.87
N ALA A 258 10.19 -1.91 -12.20
CA ALA A 258 9.71 -0.53 -12.30
C ALA A 258 9.77 0.21 -10.95
N SER A 259 9.69 -0.53 -9.84
CA SER A 259 9.81 0.01 -8.48
C SER A 259 11.26 0.10 -7.98
N GLY A 260 12.25 -0.22 -8.82
CA GLY A 260 13.67 -0.20 -8.46
C GLY A 260 14.11 -1.36 -7.55
N ILE A 261 13.30 -2.41 -7.44
CA ILE A 261 13.61 -3.62 -6.68
C ILE A 261 14.15 -4.68 -7.67
N ASP A 262 15.44 -4.98 -7.59
CA ASP A 262 16.05 -6.05 -8.38
C ASP A 262 15.87 -7.39 -7.64
N LEU A 263 14.83 -8.15 -8.01
CA LEU A 263 14.59 -9.48 -7.45
C LEU A 263 15.54 -10.49 -8.11
N PRO A 264 16.33 -11.28 -7.36
CA PRO A 264 17.18 -12.29 -7.97
C PRO A 264 16.30 -13.30 -8.71
N ALA A 265 16.48 -13.37 -10.03
CA ALA A 265 15.89 -14.43 -10.83
C ALA A 265 16.36 -15.78 -10.25
N ARG A 266 15.44 -16.58 -9.72
CA ARG A 266 15.78 -17.95 -9.33
C ARG A 266 16.21 -18.67 -10.61
N ALA A 267 17.47 -19.09 -10.62
CA ALA A 267 18.27 -19.61 -11.73
C ALA A 267 17.50 -20.16 -12.95
N GLY A 268 17.83 -19.63 -14.13
CA GLY A 268 17.68 -20.31 -15.42
C GLY A 268 16.64 -19.71 -16.37
N GLY A 269 17.03 -18.69 -17.13
CA GLY A 269 16.27 -18.23 -18.29
C GLY A 269 16.75 -16.87 -18.79
N GLN A 270 17.32 -16.85 -19.99
CA GLN A 270 17.84 -15.65 -20.64
C GLN A 270 16.78 -14.55 -20.76
N SER A 271 17.25 -13.31 -20.64
CA SER A 271 16.52 -12.11 -20.96
C SER A 271 16.06 -12.12 -22.42
N SER A 272 14.75 -12.05 -22.62
CA SER A 272 14.16 -11.49 -23.83
C SER A 272 13.33 -10.28 -23.42
N GLY A 273 13.81 -9.11 -23.81
CA GLY A 273 13.03 -7.89 -23.77
C GLY A 273 11.93 -7.97 -24.83
N ALA A 274 10.71 -8.15 -24.38
CA ALA A 274 9.49 -7.76 -25.06
C ALA A 274 8.42 -7.63 -23.97
N SER A 275 7.68 -6.53 -23.95
CA SER A 275 6.45 -6.44 -23.18
C SER A 275 5.47 -7.42 -23.83
N ASP A 276 5.39 -8.65 -23.32
CA ASP A 276 4.38 -9.60 -23.78
C ASP A 276 2.98 -9.11 -23.35
N PRO A 277 1.99 -9.13 -24.27
CA PRO A 277 0.64 -8.62 -24.05
C PRO A 277 -0.19 -9.49 -23.07
N ASP A 278 0.28 -10.69 -22.74
CA ASP A 278 -0.50 -11.69 -21.98
C ASP A 278 -0.64 -11.37 -20.49
N GLY A 279 0.27 -10.57 -19.92
CA GLY A 279 0.25 -10.24 -18.49
C GLY A 279 -1.05 -9.55 -18.07
N GLY A 280 -1.32 -8.38 -18.66
CA GLY A 280 -2.51 -7.58 -18.33
C GLY A 280 -3.84 -8.28 -18.65
N GLN A 281 -3.79 -9.40 -19.39
CA GLN A 281 -4.94 -10.18 -19.77
C GLN A 281 -5.52 -10.98 -18.59
N LEU A 282 -4.69 -11.55 -17.70
CA LEU A 282 -5.19 -12.32 -16.54
C LEU A 282 -6.01 -11.47 -15.56
N VAL A 283 -5.58 -10.22 -15.32
CA VAL A 283 -6.32 -9.27 -14.50
C VAL A 283 -7.67 -8.93 -15.15
N LEU A 284 -7.68 -8.70 -16.47
CA LEU A 284 -8.91 -8.41 -17.21
C LEU A 284 -9.86 -9.61 -17.24
N GLU A 285 -9.33 -10.82 -17.42
CA GLU A 285 -10.09 -12.08 -17.38
C GLU A 285 -10.71 -12.30 -16.00
N SER A 286 -9.93 -12.16 -14.92
CA SER A 286 -10.42 -12.24 -13.54
C SER A 286 -11.57 -11.24 -13.29
N VAL A 287 -11.44 -9.99 -13.76
CA VAL A 287 -12.49 -8.98 -13.64
C VAL A 287 -13.76 -9.41 -14.40
N GLN A 288 -13.63 -10.01 -15.59
CA GLN A 288 -14.75 -10.50 -16.38
C GLN A 288 -15.45 -11.71 -15.75
N GLU A 289 -14.69 -12.63 -15.14
CA GLU A 289 -15.24 -13.79 -14.43
C GLU A 289 -16.12 -13.37 -13.25
N LEU A 290 -15.77 -12.27 -12.58
CA LEU A 290 -16.58 -11.64 -11.53
C LEU A 290 -17.85 -10.93 -12.07
N GLY A 291 -18.07 -10.95 -13.39
CA GLY A 291 -19.19 -10.25 -14.03
C GLY A 291 -19.00 -8.72 -14.02
N LEU A 292 -17.75 -8.27 -13.97
CA LEU A 292 -17.37 -6.86 -14.01
C LEU A 292 -16.59 -6.58 -15.30
N ARG A 293 -16.35 -5.30 -15.59
CA ARG A 293 -15.48 -4.88 -16.69
C ARG A 293 -14.90 -3.50 -16.41
N LEU A 294 -13.80 -3.19 -17.08
CA LEU A 294 -13.18 -1.86 -17.08
C LEU A 294 -13.60 -1.09 -18.32
N GLU A 295 -14.03 0.16 -18.15
CA GLU A 295 -14.37 1.08 -19.24
C GLU A 295 -13.56 2.36 -19.15
N ALA A 296 -13.06 2.87 -20.28
CA ALA A 296 -12.52 4.21 -20.31
C ALA A 296 -13.65 5.23 -20.06
N ARG A 297 -13.53 6.03 -19.00
CA ARG A 297 -14.43 7.14 -18.70
C ARG A 297 -13.62 8.34 -18.24
N LYS A 298 -14.29 9.49 -18.13
CA LYS A 298 -13.77 10.63 -17.39
C LYS A 298 -14.42 10.68 -16.01
N ALA A 299 -13.64 10.99 -14.99
CA ALA A 299 -14.13 11.19 -13.64
C ALA A 299 -13.28 12.24 -12.92
N SER A 300 -13.93 13.00 -12.04
CA SER A 300 -13.24 13.86 -11.08
C SER A 300 -12.54 13.00 -10.04
N VAL A 301 -11.24 13.21 -9.86
CA VAL A 301 -10.44 12.50 -8.86
C VAL A 301 -9.80 13.50 -7.90
N ASN A 302 -9.60 13.07 -6.66
CA ASN A 302 -8.88 13.87 -5.67
C ASN A 302 -7.40 13.50 -5.70
N ARG A 303 -6.55 14.52 -5.78
CA ARG A 303 -5.10 14.40 -5.77
C ARG A 303 -4.49 15.42 -4.79
N LEU A 304 -3.26 15.15 -4.40
CA LEU A 304 -2.38 16.11 -3.75
C LEU A 304 -1.30 16.49 -4.75
N VAL A 305 -1.29 17.74 -5.17
CA VAL A 305 -0.30 18.27 -6.12
C VAL A 305 0.87 18.82 -5.32
N ILE A 306 2.08 18.37 -5.65
CA ILE A 306 3.32 18.84 -5.04
C ILE A 306 3.78 20.10 -5.77
N ASP A 307 3.71 21.24 -5.08
CA ASP A 307 4.11 22.55 -5.61
C ASP A 307 5.64 22.68 -5.65
N SER A 308 6.29 22.27 -4.57
CA SER A 308 7.75 22.26 -4.46
C SER A 308 8.20 21.25 -3.42
N ILE A 309 9.29 20.56 -3.72
CA ILE A 309 9.97 19.64 -2.81
C ILE A 309 11.43 19.47 -3.25
N ALA A 310 12.36 19.54 -2.29
CA ALA A 310 13.77 19.28 -2.51
C ALA A 310 14.03 17.78 -2.66
N LYS A 311 14.94 17.40 -3.56
CA LYS A 311 15.34 15.99 -3.72
C LYS A 311 16.21 15.49 -2.58
N THR A 312 16.97 16.37 -1.95
CA THR A 312 17.85 16.09 -0.81
C THR A 312 17.32 16.81 0.43
N PRO A 313 17.29 16.14 1.59
CA PRO A 313 16.91 16.79 2.83
C PRO A 313 17.96 17.82 3.26
N THR A 314 17.56 18.85 4.00
CA THR A 314 18.50 19.69 4.74
C THR A 314 19.23 18.87 5.81
N GLU A 315 20.48 19.24 6.13
CA GLU A 315 21.29 18.55 7.17
C GLU A 315 20.56 18.47 8.52
N ASN A 316 20.87 17.41 9.29
CA ASN A 316 20.20 17.06 10.56
C ASN A 316 20.34 18.14 11.63
#